data_AF-A0A497M252-F1
#
_entry.id   AF-A0A497M252-F1
#
_cell.length_a   1.000
_cell.length_b   1.000
_cell.length_c   1.000
_cell.angle_alpha   90.00
_cell.angle_beta   90.00
_cell.angle_gamma   90.00
#
_symmetry.space_group_name_H-M   'P 1'
#
loop_
_entity.id
_entity.type
_entity.pdbx_description
1 polymer ?
#
loop_
_entity_poly.entity_id
_entity_poly.type
_entity_poly.pdbx_seq_one_letter_code
_entity_poly.pdbx_strand_id
1 'polypeptide(L)'
;MHISEFQNLMREIYFHRDSKRGVKGTYDWLVDEVRELGEALKGDNRENLEEEFADVIAWVASLGNVVGVDLEKAALKKYDYKCPRCGQTPCKCTVYAFMSIRRSCPMPVSCQPYGFPPSRLTIFSSSQSRK
;
A
#
# COMPACT_ATOMS: atom_id res chain seq x y z
N MET A 1 -3.86 -19.78 13.54
CA MET A 1 -4.92 -19.18 12.71
C MET A 1 -4.33 -18.82 11.36
N HIS A 2 -4.97 -19.28 10.29
CA HIS A 2 -4.70 -18.91 8.91
C HIS A 2 -5.34 -17.56 8.56
N ILE A 3 -4.87 -16.92 7.49
CA ILE A 3 -5.46 -15.66 7.01
C ILE A 3 -6.93 -15.88 6.61
N SER A 4 -7.26 -17.01 5.98
CA SER A 4 -8.65 -17.35 5.64
C SER A 4 -9.55 -17.50 6.88
N GLU A 5 -9.04 -18.14 7.95
CA GLU A 5 -9.78 -18.28 9.21
C GLU A 5 -10.08 -16.91 9.84
N PHE A 6 -9.08 -16.03 9.90
CA PHE A 6 -9.26 -14.68 10.40
C PHE A 6 -10.23 -13.87 9.53
N GLN A 7 -10.10 -13.97 8.20
CA GLN A 7 -10.99 -13.29 7.27
C GLN A 7 -12.45 -13.76 7.44
N ASN A 8 -12.67 -15.06 7.69
CA ASN A 8 -13.99 -15.61 7.98
C ASN A 8 -14.54 -15.12 9.32
N LEU A 9 -13.71 -15.03 10.36
CA LEU A 9 -14.11 -14.44 11.64
C LEU A 9 -14.61 -13.00 11.44
N MET A 10 -13.86 -12.16 10.71
CA MET A 10 -14.30 -10.79 10.40
C MET A 10 -15.59 -10.77 9.58
N ARG A 11 -15.79 -11.75 8.70
CA ARG A 11 -17.03 -11.90 7.93
C ARG A 11 -18.21 -12.17 8.85
N GLU A 12 -18.07 -13.10 9.79
CA GLU A 12 -19.12 -13.48 10.73
C GLU A 12 -19.53 -12.31 11.62
N ILE A 13 -18.56 -11.51 12.08
CA ILE A 13 -18.83 -10.42 13.02
C ILE A 13 -19.34 -9.16 12.30
N TYR A 14 -18.73 -8.75 11.18
CA TYR A 14 -18.92 -7.40 10.63
C TYR A 14 -19.51 -7.33 9.22
N PHE A 15 -19.59 -8.43 8.46
CA PHE A 15 -19.93 -8.37 7.03
C PHE A 15 -21.30 -7.72 6.74
N HIS A 16 -22.31 -7.97 7.57
CA HIS A 16 -23.64 -7.40 7.35
C HIS A 16 -23.65 -5.86 7.46
N ARG A 17 -22.88 -5.27 8.39
CA ARG A 17 -22.76 -3.81 8.49
C ARG A 17 -21.82 -3.24 7.42
N ASP A 18 -20.74 -3.95 7.11
CA ASP A 18 -19.73 -3.48 6.16
C ASP A 18 -20.21 -3.52 4.72
N SER A 19 -20.95 -4.57 4.35
CA SER A 19 -21.59 -4.67 3.04
C SER A 19 -22.61 -3.56 2.81
N LYS A 20 -23.36 -3.16 3.84
CA LYS A 20 -24.27 -2.01 3.80
C LYS A 20 -23.53 -0.68 3.67
N ARG A 21 -22.39 -0.52 4.35
CA ARG A 21 -21.51 0.65 4.23
C ARG A 21 -20.90 0.78 2.82
N GLY A 22 -20.69 -0.37 2.17
CA GLY A 22 -20.14 -0.47 0.83
C GLY A 22 -18.62 -0.35 0.79
N VAL A 23 -18.06 -0.51 -0.41
CA VAL A 23 -16.61 -0.54 -0.65
C VAL A 23 -15.93 0.76 -0.22
N LYS A 24 -16.45 1.92 -0.66
CA LYS A 24 -15.84 3.21 -0.37
C LYS A 24 -15.77 3.48 1.13
N GLY A 25 -16.89 3.34 1.84
CA GLY A 25 -16.92 3.61 3.27
C GLY A 25 -16.03 2.64 4.06
N THR A 26 -15.97 1.37 3.67
CA THR A 26 -15.09 0.38 4.32
C THR A 26 -13.61 0.68 4.04
N TYR A 27 -13.29 1.17 2.86
CA TYR A 27 -11.94 1.66 2.55
C TYR A 27 -11.58 2.92 3.35
N ASP A 28 -12.51 3.87 3.51
CA ASP A 28 -12.29 5.08 4.29
C ASP A 28 -11.95 4.73 5.76
N TRP A 29 -12.66 3.77 6.38
CA TRP A 29 -12.30 3.24 7.71
C TRP A 29 -10.90 2.63 7.73
N LEU A 30 -10.55 1.79 6.77
CA LEU A 30 -9.18 1.24 6.69
C LEU A 30 -8.11 2.34 6.64
N VAL A 31 -8.37 3.46 5.94
CA VAL A 31 -7.43 4.58 5.87
C VAL A 31 -7.26 5.27 7.22
N ASP A 32 -8.35 5.44 7.98
CA ASP A 32 -8.31 6.04 9.31
C ASP A 32 -7.47 5.19 10.28
N GLU A 33 -7.59 3.87 10.22
CA GLU A 33 -6.87 2.91 11.07
C GLU A 33 -5.38 2.87 10.72
N VAL A 34 -5.04 3.02 9.43
CA VAL A 34 -3.64 3.19 9.01
C VAL A 34 -3.05 4.51 9.51
N ARG A 35 -3.86 5.57 9.63
CA ARG A 35 -3.42 6.84 10.22
C ARG A 35 -3.21 6.70 11.72
N GLU A 36 -4.09 6.00 12.43
CA GLU A 36 -3.98 5.74 13.88
C GLU A 36 -2.75 4.89 14.18
N LEU A 37 -2.48 3.84 13.39
CA LEU A 37 -1.20 3.12 13.42
C LEU A 37 0.01 4.05 13.23
N GLY A 38 -0.08 4.99 12.28
CA GLY A 38 0.96 5.99 12.03
C GLY A 38 1.20 6.95 13.19
N GLU A 39 0.18 7.20 14.00
CA GLU A 39 0.26 7.99 15.23
C GLU A 39 0.85 7.16 16.38
N ALA A 40 0.40 5.92 16.56
CA ALA A 40 0.92 5.00 17.58
C ALA A 40 2.43 4.73 17.43
N LEU A 41 2.93 4.67 16.19
CA LEU A 41 4.36 4.53 15.89
C LEU A 41 5.24 5.68 16.40
N LYS A 42 4.66 6.84 16.73
CA LYS A 42 5.41 8.00 17.26
C LYS A 42 5.51 7.98 18.78
N GLY A 43 4.76 7.12 19.45
CA GLY A 43 4.77 6.97 20.90
C GLY A 43 5.53 5.73 21.37
N ASP A 44 5.65 5.60 22.70
CA ASP A 44 6.30 4.45 23.36
C ASP A 44 5.29 3.43 23.93
N ASN A 45 4.00 3.58 23.62
CA ASN A 45 2.96 2.68 24.09
C ASN A 45 2.87 1.43 23.21
N ARG A 46 3.44 0.32 23.69
CA ARG A 46 3.42 -0.97 22.97
C ARG A 46 2.03 -1.56 22.83
N GLU A 47 1.18 -1.44 23.85
CA GLU A 47 -0.17 -2.00 23.84
C GLU A 47 -1.01 -1.33 22.74
N ASN A 48 -1.00 0.01 22.70
CA ASN A 48 -1.68 0.76 21.64
C ASN A 48 -1.14 0.38 20.27
N LEU A 49 0.19 0.23 20.11
CA LEU A 49 0.76 -0.16 18.82
C LEU A 49 0.26 -1.54 18.36
N GLU A 50 0.13 -2.50 19.27
CA GLU A 50 -0.40 -3.83 18.97
C GLU A 50 -1.89 -3.79 18.59
N GLU A 51 -2.69 -2.94 19.26
CA GLU A 51 -4.09 -2.69 18.94
C GLU A 51 -4.24 -2.14 17.50
N GLU A 52 -3.52 -1.07 17.15
CA GLU A 52 -3.61 -0.49 15.81
C GLU A 52 -3.20 -1.46 14.69
N PHE A 53 -2.21 -2.33 14.94
CA PHE A 53 -1.85 -3.38 13.99
C PHE A 53 -2.98 -4.39 13.80
N ALA A 54 -3.67 -4.75 14.88
CA ALA A 54 -4.81 -5.65 14.83
C ALA A 54 -5.96 -5.02 14.04
N ASP A 55 -6.25 -3.73 14.26
CA ASP A 55 -7.33 -3.02 13.58
C ASP A 55 -7.06 -2.88 12.07
N VAL A 56 -5.83 -2.55 11.66
CA VAL A 56 -5.47 -2.54 10.24
C VAL A 56 -5.72 -3.90 9.58
N ILE A 57 -5.33 -5.00 10.22
CA ILE A 57 -5.55 -6.34 9.65
C ILE A 57 -7.05 -6.69 9.63
N ALA A 58 -7.82 -6.31 10.66
CA ALA A 58 -9.26 -6.50 10.72
C ALA A 58 -10.00 -5.76 9.58
N TRP A 59 -9.61 -4.52 9.29
CA TRP A 59 -10.20 -3.74 8.22
C TRP A 59 -9.76 -4.18 6.82
N VAL A 60 -8.53 -4.69 6.65
CA VAL A 60 -8.10 -5.35 5.41
C VAL A 60 -8.96 -6.61 5.15
N ALA A 61 -9.19 -7.43 6.16
CA ALA A 61 -10.06 -8.60 6.07
C ALA A 61 -11.51 -8.22 5.75
N SER A 62 -12.05 -7.21 6.44
CA SER A 62 -13.40 -6.69 6.22
C SER A 62 -13.58 -6.15 4.80
N LEU A 63 -12.62 -5.36 4.30
CA LEU A 63 -12.63 -4.86 2.92
C LEU A 63 -12.56 -6.03 1.92
N GLY A 64 -11.66 -6.99 2.14
CA GLY A 64 -11.57 -8.22 1.33
C GLY A 64 -12.90 -8.97 1.26
N ASN A 65 -13.63 -9.05 2.38
CA ASN A 65 -14.95 -9.66 2.43
C ASN A 65 -15.99 -8.89 1.59
N VAL A 66 -16.00 -7.56 1.67
CA VAL A 66 -16.91 -6.69 0.91
C VAL A 66 -16.64 -6.76 -0.60
N VAL A 67 -15.37 -6.85 -1.03
CA VAL A 67 -15.00 -6.93 -2.46
C VAL A 67 -14.94 -8.36 -3.02
N GLY A 68 -15.09 -9.38 -2.17
CA GLY A 68 -15.03 -10.79 -2.59
C GLY A 68 -13.62 -11.30 -2.92
N VAL A 69 -12.58 -10.76 -2.27
CA VAL A 69 -11.18 -11.19 -2.43
C VAL A 69 -10.82 -12.16 -1.31
N ASP A 70 -10.32 -13.34 -1.68
CA ASP A 70 -9.67 -14.29 -0.77
C ASP A 70 -8.23 -13.83 -0.51
N LEU A 71 -7.97 -13.35 0.71
CA LEU A 71 -6.68 -12.73 1.06
C LEU A 71 -5.55 -13.75 1.10
N GLU A 72 -5.79 -14.96 1.61
CA GLU A 72 -4.76 -16.00 1.71
C GLU A 72 -4.33 -16.46 0.32
N LYS A 73 -5.30 -16.73 -0.57
CA LYS A 73 -5.00 -17.07 -1.97
C LYS A 73 -4.29 -15.92 -2.69
N ALA A 74 -4.71 -14.67 -2.48
CA ALA A 74 -4.08 -13.52 -3.10
C ALA A 74 -2.62 -13.33 -2.61
N ALA A 75 -2.38 -13.50 -1.32
CA ALA A 75 -1.06 -13.43 -0.71
C ALA A 75 -0.14 -14.53 -1.24
N LEU A 76 -0.58 -15.79 -1.22
CA LEU A 76 0.21 -16.94 -1.71
C LEU A 76 0.49 -16.83 -3.21
N LYS A 77 -0.48 -16.38 -4.02
CA LYS A 77 -0.28 -16.14 -5.45
C LYS A 77 0.84 -15.12 -5.72
N LYS A 78 1.00 -14.13 -4.84
CA LYS A 78 2.01 -13.07 -5.00
C LYS A 78 3.33 -13.39 -4.32
N TYR A 79 3.29 -14.01 -3.14
CA TYR A 79 4.41 -14.26 -2.24
C TYR A 79 4.51 -15.75 -1.92
N ASP A 80 4.74 -16.56 -2.95
CA ASP A 80 4.95 -18.01 -2.88
C ASP A 80 6.33 -18.35 -2.30
N TYR A 81 6.53 -18.07 -1.01
CA TYR A 81 7.75 -18.33 -0.22
C TYR A 81 9.06 -17.72 -0.76
N LYS A 82 8.97 -16.86 -1.78
CA LYS A 82 10.09 -16.18 -2.43
C LYS A 82 9.73 -14.75 -2.79
N CYS A 83 10.73 -13.88 -2.85
CA CYS A 83 10.54 -12.54 -3.39
C CYS A 83 9.97 -12.64 -4.83
N PRO A 84 8.82 -12.00 -5.14
CA PRO A 84 8.24 -12.05 -6.49
C PRO A 84 9.10 -11.37 -7.57
N ARG A 85 10.19 -10.70 -7.18
CA ARG A 85 11.15 -10.07 -8.10
C ARG A 85 12.39 -10.93 -8.30
N CYS A 86 13.14 -11.22 -7.24
CA CYS A 86 14.44 -11.89 -7.36
C CYS A 86 14.40 -13.40 -7.08
N GLY A 87 13.24 -13.95 -6.69
CA GLY A 87 13.07 -15.37 -6.42
C GLY A 87 13.82 -15.91 -5.20
N GLN A 88 14.43 -15.03 -4.39
CA GLN A 88 15.26 -15.41 -3.24
C GLN A 88 14.57 -15.09 -1.92
N THR A 89 14.91 -15.87 -0.89
CA THR A 89 14.55 -15.69 0.52
C THR A 89 15.82 -15.93 1.35
N PRO A 90 16.42 -14.89 1.99
CA PRO A 90 15.98 -13.49 2.06
C PRO A 90 16.09 -12.75 0.72
N CYS A 91 15.28 -11.70 0.56
CA CYS A 91 15.28 -10.83 -0.63
C CYS A 91 16.64 -10.13 -0.81
N LYS A 92 17.13 -10.03 -2.06
CA LYS A 92 18.36 -9.30 -2.42
C LYS A 92 18.13 -8.10 -3.36
N CYS A 93 16.89 -7.64 -3.51
CA CYS A 93 16.60 -6.46 -4.32
C CYS A 93 17.21 -5.20 -3.70
N THR A 94 17.86 -4.37 -4.51
CA THR A 94 18.23 -3.01 -4.11
C THR A 94 16.98 -2.11 -4.13
N VAL A 95 16.96 -1.09 -3.26
CA VAL A 95 15.78 -0.28 -2.88
C VAL A 95 14.97 0.27 -4.08
N TYR A 96 15.60 0.52 -5.22
CA TYR A 96 14.95 1.05 -6.43
C TYR A 96 14.12 0.04 -7.24
N ALA A 97 14.12 -1.24 -6.87
CA ALA A 97 13.32 -2.24 -7.59
C ALA A 97 11.79 -2.06 -7.39
N PHE A 98 11.36 -1.20 -6.45
CA PHE A 98 9.95 -1.02 -6.06
C PHE A 98 9.02 -0.58 -7.20
N MET A 99 9.52 0.21 -8.16
CA MET A 99 8.67 0.87 -9.17
C MET A 99 8.40 0.07 -10.45
N SER A 100 8.98 -1.10 -10.68
CA SER A 100 8.98 -1.73 -12.02
C SER A 100 8.16 -3.02 -12.21
N ILE A 101 7.28 -3.44 -11.28
CA ILE A 101 6.41 -4.63 -11.52
C ILE A 101 5.15 -4.30 -12.35
N ARG A 102 5.30 -3.44 -13.35
CA ARG A 102 4.43 -3.38 -14.53
C ARG A 102 5.28 -3.04 -15.75
N ARG A 103 6.01 -4.03 -16.27
CA ARG A 103 6.36 -4.19 -17.69
C ARG A 103 7.18 -5.47 -17.82
N SER A 104 6.56 -6.49 -18.39
CA SER A 104 7.25 -7.54 -19.13
C SER A 104 8.12 -6.86 -20.19
N CYS A 105 9.45 -6.82 -19.99
CA CYS A 105 10.38 -6.57 -21.07
C CYS A 105 11.74 -7.22 -20.74
N PRO A 106 12.31 -8.03 -21.64
CA PRO A 106 13.68 -8.49 -21.51
C PRO A 106 14.62 -7.31 -21.80
N MET A 107 15.48 -6.95 -20.86
CA MET A 107 16.51 -5.95 -21.08
C MET A 107 17.65 -6.55 -21.92
N PRO A 108 18.18 -5.83 -22.93
CA PRO A 108 19.61 -5.81 -23.14
C PRO A 108 20.19 -4.44 -22.73
N VAL A 109 21.25 -4.54 -21.95
CA VAL A 109 22.39 -3.64 -21.72
C VAL A 109 22.32 -2.17 -22.17
N SER A 110 22.72 -1.31 -21.23
CA SER A 110 23.11 0.11 -21.34
C SER A 110 22.00 1.17 -21.19
N CYS A 111 21.64 1.45 -19.93
CA CYS A 111 21.04 2.74 -19.55
C CYS A 111 22.05 3.52 -18.71
N GLN A 112 22.65 4.56 -19.29
CA GLN A 112 23.30 5.63 -18.52
C GLN A 112 22.22 6.54 -17.91
N PRO A 113 22.45 7.11 -16.72
CA PRO A 113 21.46 7.97 -16.06
C PRO A 113 21.50 9.37 -16.70
N TYR A 114 20.41 9.78 -17.33
CA TYR A 114 20.26 11.15 -17.84
C TYR A 114 20.04 12.13 -16.69
N GLY A 115 20.87 13.17 -16.68
CA GLY A 115 20.77 14.31 -15.78
C GLY A 115 19.57 15.22 -16.08
N PHE A 116 19.16 15.95 -15.06
CA PHE A 116 18.15 17.01 -15.13
C PHE A 116 18.62 18.16 -16.03
N PRO A 117 17.77 18.74 -16.90
CA PRO A 117 18.08 19.98 -17.59
C PRO A 117 17.89 21.19 -16.64
N PRO A 118 18.75 22.23 -16.68
CA PRO A 118 18.55 23.43 -15.88
C PRO A 118 17.41 24.28 -16.48
N SER A 119 16.52 24.76 -15.60
CA SER A 119 15.46 25.70 -15.93
C SER A 119 16.06 27.03 -16.40
N ARG A 120 15.68 27.45 -17.60
CA ARG A 120 16.11 28.70 -18.23
C ARG A 120 15.32 29.86 -17.60
N LEU A 121 15.96 30.58 -16.68
CA LEU A 121 15.53 31.93 -16.27
C LEU A 121 15.55 32.83 -17.52
N THR A 122 14.37 33.28 -17.95
CA THR A 122 14.26 34.36 -18.93
C THR A 122 13.65 35.56 -18.22
N ILE A 123 14.49 36.56 -18.00
CA ILE A 123 14.14 37.89 -17.54
C ILE A 123 13.33 38.56 -18.66
N PHE A 124 12.15 39.08 -18.36
CA PHE A 124 11.52 40.12 -19.18
C PHE A 124 11.04 41.24 -18.28
N SER A 125 11.78 42.35 -18.31
CA SER A 125 11.34 43.64 -17.81
C SER A 125 10.45 44.31 -18.87
N SER A 126 9.30 44.83 -18.47
CA SER A 126 8.84 46.18 -18.86
C SER A 126 7.40 46.42 -18.39
N SER A 127 7.29 47.26 -17.36
CA SER A 127 6.33 48.37 -17.21
C SER A 127 5.08 48.40 -18.10
N GLN A 128 3.89 48.39 -17.49
CA GLN A 128 2.95 49.50 -17.70
C GLN A 128 1.90 49.60 -16.58
N SER A 129 1.83 50.80 -16.03
CA SER A 129 0.83 51.30 -15.10
C SER A 129 -0.50 51.57 -15.83
N ARG A 130 -1.64 51.18 -15.23
CA ARG A 130 -2.83 52.04 -15.09
C ARG A 130 -3.98 51.36 -14.34
N LYS A 131 -4.42 52.06 -13.29
CA LYS A 131 -5.71 52.08 -12.57
C LYS A 131 -6.08 50.90 -11.70
#